data_AF-A0A8S4S9M9-F1
#
_entry.id   AF-A0A8S4S9M9-F1
#
_cell.length_a   1.000
_cell.length_b   1.000
_cell.length_c   1.000
_cell.angle_alpha   90.00
_cell.angle_beta   90.00
_cell.angle_gamma   90.00
#
_symmetry.space_group_name_H-M   'P 1'
#
loop_
_entity.id
_entity.type
_entity.pdbx_description
1 polymer ?
#
loop_
_entity_poly.entity_id
_entity_poly.type
_entity_poly.pdbx_seq_one_letter_code
_entity_poly.pdbx_strand_id
1 'polypeptide(L)'
;MRVFLCLSAIAMFLGNTSAGTLPSFIKPCSASDPNLNQCVEKVIAAAGAKFANGIPELGIRPLDPVELGRVVVNNPALKITFDDTVVTGLGGFRINSYKIQPEKGKAVLDFTANVTLKARYVMDGQVLILPIKGDGQAKIKITNLNIVIKYDFKTVDGHWLVTGHKDSYKMDGAQFKFTNLFNGNKDLADTTLKFLNENWSIIMQEIAPPAIDQILHNCVEKVKMLFAAVPAAELLTQ
;
A
#
# COMPACT_ATOMS: atom_id res chain seq x y z
N MET A 1 -30.76 45.27 30.05
CA MET A 1 -31.45 43.99 29.78
C MET A 1 -30.83 43.39 28.52
N ARG A 2 -29.51 43.20 28.54
CA ARG A 2 -28.76 41.99 28.97
C ARG A 2 -28.65 40.99 27.82
N VAL A 3 -27.65 41.29 26.99
CA VAL A 3 -26.99 40.51 25.94
C VAL A 3 -26.37 39.23 26.53
N PHE A 4 -27.20 38.39 27.16
CA PHE A 4 -26.76 37.26 27.99
C PHE A 4 -27.34 35.91 27.56
N LEU A 5 -27.98 35.83 26.39
CA LEU A 5 -28.67 34.60 25.93
C LEU A 5 -28.00 33.87 24.76
N CYS A 6 -26.91 34.39 24.18
CA CYS A 6 -26.18 33.69 23.11
C CYS A 6 -24.84 33.06 23.55
N LEU A 7 -24.40 33.29 24.80
CA LEU A 7 -23.11 32.78 25.29
C LEU A 7 -23.21 31.38 25.92
N SER A 8 -24.41 30.81 26.11
CA SER A 8 -24.59 29.49 26.73
C SER A 8 -24.69 28.32 25.75
N ALA A 9 -24.65 28.55 24.43
CA ALA A 9 -24.72 27.48 23.42
C ALA A 9 -23.35 27.12 22.79
N ILE A 10 -22.27 27.82 23.16
CA ILE A 10 -20.92 27.62 22.59
C ILE A 10 -20.06 26.66 23.45
N ALA A 11 -20.57 26.19 24.59
CA ALA A 11 -19.79 25.41 25.57
C ALA A 11 -20.01 23.88 25.55
N MET A 12 -20.56 23.30 24.47
CA MET A 12 -20.66 21.84 24.30
C MET A 12 -20.22 21.36 22.91
N PHE A 13 -19.06 21.83 22.47
CA PHE A 13 -18.20 21.05 21.59
C PHE A 13 -16.83 20.91 22.26
N LEU A 14 -16.82 20.42 23.50
CA LEU A 14 -15.72 19.53 23.87
C LEU A 14 -15.92 18.29 23.01
N GLY A 15 -15.28 18.29 21.84
CA GLY A 15 -15.13 17.09 21.06
C GLY A 15 -14.47 16.06 21.97
N ASN A 16 -15.28 15.20 22.58
CA ASN A 16 -14.84 13.87 22.92
C ASN A 16 -14.45 13.25 21.58
N THR A 17 -13.19 13.44 21.18
CA THR A 17 -12.55 12.48 20.29
C THR A 17 -12.63 11.17 21.04
N SER A 18 -13.67 10.39 20.77
CA SER A 18 -13.74 9.01 21.20
C SER A 18 -12.50 8.36 20.59
N ALA A 19 -11.48 8.15 21.41
CA ALA A 19 -10.35 7.33 21.02
C ALA A 19 -10.94 6.00 20.51
N GLY A 20 -10.57 5.62 19.30
CA GLY A 20 -10.97 4.34 18.73
C GLY A 20 -10.34 3.23 19.54
N THR A 21 -11.12 2.21 19.90
CA THR A 21 -10.59 1.01 20.54
C THR A 21 -9.86 0.16 19.52
N LEU A 22 -8.78 -0.50 19.93
CA LEU A 22 -8.07 -1.46 19.09
C LEU A 22 -9.05 -2.54 18.58
N PRO A 23 -9.15 -2.77 17.25
CA PRO A 23 -10.03 -3.78 16.70
C PRO A 23 -9.74 -5.17 17.29
N SER A 24 -10.79 -5.90 17.66
CA SER A 24 -10.71 -7.11 18.49
C SER A 24 -9.87 -8.26 17.89
N PHE A 25 -9.66 -8.24 16.58
CA PHE A 25 -8.83 -9.18 15.83
C PHE A 25 -7.34 -8.87 15.88
N ILE A 26 -6.96 -7.66 16.32
CA ILE A 26 -5.57 -7.27 16.63
C ILE A 26 -5.36 -7.49 18.13
N LYS A 27 -4.43 -8.36 18.49
CA LYS A 27 -4.05 -8.59 19.89
C LYS A 27 -2.79 -7.77 20.19
N PRO A 28 -2.79 -6.92 21.22
CA PRO A 28 -1.62 -6.11 21.50
C PRO A 28 -0.50 -6.93 22.14
N CYS A 29 0.72 -6.40 22.04
CA CYS A 29 1.90 -6.94 22.70
C CYS A 29 2.28 -6.04 23.89
N SER A 30 3.00 -6.59 24.87
CA SER A 30 3.61 -5.78 25.94
C SER A 30 4.93 -5.18 25.45
N ALA A 31 5.14 -3.89 25.69
CA ALA A 31 6.39 -3.18 25.44
C ALA A 31 7.55 -3.78 26.25
N SER A 32 7.24 -4.39 27.39
CA SER A 32 8.17 -5.07 28.29
C SER A 32 8.48 -6.52 27.87
N ASP A 33 7.85 -7.05 26.81
CA ASP A 33 8.12 -8.41 26.32
C ASP A 33 9.56 -8.50 25.77
N PRO A 34 10.43 -9.36 26.31
CA PRO A 34 11.78 -9.55 25.78
C PRO A 34 11.81 -10.04 24.32
N ASN A 35 10.70 -10.58 23.81
CA ASN A 35 10.48 -11.02 22.44
C ASN A 35 9.45 -10.14 21.70
N LEU A 36 9.41 -8.84 22.03
CA LEU A 36 8.46 -7.86 21.48
C LEU A 36 8.32 -7.95 19.94
N ASN A 37 9.44 -8.03 19.22
CA ASN A 37 9.43 -8.12 17.76
C ASN A 37 8.65 -9.35 17.28
N GLN A 38 8.93 -10.53 17.85
CA GLN A 38 8.26 -11.78 17.50
C GLN A 38 6.78 -11.78 17.91
N CYS A 39 6.44 -11.10 19.01
CA CYS A 39 5.04 -10.90 19.39
C CYS A 39 4.30 -10.12 18.29
N VAL A 40 4.84 -8.96 17.89
CA VAL A 40 4.19 -8.12 16.87
C VAL A 40 4.17 -8.81 15.50
N GLU A 41 5.22 -9.55 15.14
CA GLU A 41 5.24 -10.37 13.91
C GLU A 41 4.05 -11.35 13.86
N LYS A 42 3.78 -12.07 14.97
CA LYS A 42 2.65 -12.99 15.06
C LYS A 42 1.30 -12.28 14.95
N VAL A 43 1.20 -11.09 15.55
CA VAL A 43 -0.01 -10.27 15.45
C VAL A 43 -0.26 -9.86 14.00
N ILE A 44 0.76 -9.35 13.31
CA ILE A 44 0.66 -8.97 11.89
C ILE A 44 0.33 -10.19 11.03
N ALA A 45 0.94 -11.35 11.28
CA ALA A 45 0.64 -12.58 10.55
C ALA A 45 -0.83 -13.03 10.73
N ALA A 46 -1.39 -12.90 11.94
CA ALA A 46 -2.75 -13.33 12.26
C ALA A 46 -3.82 -12.30 11.84
N ALA A 47 -3.52 -11.02 11.95
CA ALA A 47 -4.45 -9.92 11.72
C ALA A 47 -4.32 -9.27 10.33
N GLY A 48 -3.19 -9.45 9.66
CA GLY A 48 -2.82 -8.72 8.43
C GLY A 48 -3.83 -8.87 7.30
N ALA A 49 -4.32 -10.08 7.05
CA ALA A 49 -5.36 -10.31 6.03
C ALA A 49 -6.67 -9.58 6.36
N LYS A 50 -7.06 -9.55 7.64
CA LYS A 50 -8.25 -8.79 8.08
C LYS A 50 -8.02 -7.29 7.99
N PHE A 51 -6.83 -6.81 8.34
CA PHE A 51 -6.44 -5.41 8.16
C PHE A 51 -6.50 -5.00 6.69
N ALA A 52 -6.06 -5.86 5.77
CA ALA A 52 -6.12 -5.61 4.33
C ALA A 52 -7.54 -5.54 3.77
N ASN A 53 -8.52 -6.16 4.43
CA ASN A 53 -9.95 -5.99 4.09
C ASN A 53 -10.51 -4.63 4.53
N GLY A 54 -9.73 -3.81 5.25
CA GLY A 54 -10.15 -2.55 5.82
C GLY A 54 -10.75 -2.70 7.23
N ILE A 55 -10.94 -1.55 7.87
CA ILE A 55 -11.52 -1.40 9.22
C ILE A 55 -12.53 -0.24 9.15
N PRO A 56 -13.78 -0.51 8.71
CA PRO A 56 -14.77 0.53 8.45
C PRO A 56 -15.04 1.43 9.66
N GLU A 57 -15.03 0.86 10.88
CA GLU A 57 -15.21 1.58 12.14
C GLU A 57 -14.11 2.64 12.40
N LEU A 58 -12.94 2.49 11.78
CA LEU A 58 -11.84 3.47 11.82
C LEU A 58 -11.71 4.25 10.50
N GLY A 59 -12.66 4.12 9.57
CA GLY A 59 -12.61 4.72 8.24
C GLY A 59 -11.54 4.13 7.30
N ILE A 60 -10.89 3.04 7.69
CA ILE A 60 -9.81 2.41 6.92
C ILE A 60 -10.44 1.60 5.78
N ARG A 61 -10.31 2.10 4.56
CA ARG A 61 -10.74 1.40 3.34
C ARG A 61 -9.86 0.17 3.04
N PRO A 62 -10.35 -0.82 2.27
CA PRO A 62 -9.57 -2.00 1.87
C PRO A 62 -8.25 -1.65 1.17
N LEU A 63 -7.25 -2.51 1.37
CA LEU A 63 -5.98 -2.60 0.63
C LEU A 63 -5.97 -3.76 -0.36
N ASP A 64 -6.94 -4.67 -0.30
CA ASP A 64 -7.12 -5.74 -1.28
C ASP A 64 -8.62 -5.95 -1.59
N PRO A 65 -9.10 -5.57 -2.79
CA PRO A 65 -8.36 -4.85 -3.83
C PRO A 65 -7.97 -3.43 -3.39
N VAL A 66 -6.83 -2.94 -3.86
CA VAL A 66 -6.49 -1.51 -3.84
C VAL A 66 -6.81 -0.89 -5.20
N GLU A 67 -7.59 0.19 -5.16
CA GLU A 67 -7.97 0.97 -6.32
C GLU A 67 -6.98 2.12 -6.49
N LEU A 68 -6.15 2.06 -7.53
CA LEU A 68 -5.18 3.10 -7.86
C LEU A 68 -5.78 4.16 -8.81
N GLY A 69 -6.86 3.82 -9.52
CA GLY A 69 -7.49 4.71 -10.50
C GLY A 69 -6.58 4.91 -11.71
N ARG A 70 -6.20 6.16 -12.01
CA ARG A 70 -5.33 6.48 -13.14
C ARG A 70 -3.86 6.44 -12.71
N VAL A 71 -3.07 5.61 -13.38
CA VAL A 71 -1.60 5.54 -13.25
C VAL A 71 -0.96 5.89 -14.58
N VAL A 72 0.04 6.77 -14.57
CA VAL A 72 0.71 7.24 -15.79
C VAL A 72 2.19 6.93 -15.72
N VAL A 73 2.69 6.24 -16.73
CA VAL A 73 4.12 6.13 -17.05
C VAL A 73 4.37 7.09 -18.21
N ASN A 74 5.23 8.09 -17.99
CA ASN A 74 5.51 9.10 -19.00
C ASN A 74 7.01 9.44 -18.97
N ASN A 75 7.75 8.80 -19.86
CA ASN A 75 9.14 9.10 -20.11
C ASN A 75 9.34 9.44 -21.61
N PRO A 76 10.52 9.92 -22.03
CA PRO A 76 10.74 10.35 -23.41
C PRO A 76 10.52 9.27 -24.48
N ALA A 77 10.72 8.00 -24.14
CA ALA A 77 10.58 6.88 -25.06
C ALA A 77 9.17 6.27 -25.02
N LEU A 78 8.51 6.29 -23.86
CA LEU A 78 7.33 5.50 -23.58
C LEU A 78 6.28 6.30 -22.81
N LYS A 79 5.07 6.30 -23.34
CA LYS A 79 3.87 6.78 -22.65
C LYS A 79 2.88 5.65 -22.48
N ILE A 80 2.54 5.33 -21.23
CA ILE A 80 1.48 4.41 -20.88
C ILE A 80 0.53 5.10 -19.91
N THR A 81 -0.75 5.04 -20.21
CA THR A 81 -1.82 5.40 -19.26
C THR A 81 -2.55 4.13 -18.90
N PHE A 82 -2.66 3.84 -17.60
CA PHE A 82 -3.52 2.82 -17.04
C PHE A 82 -4.71 3.51 -16.37
N ASP A 83 -5.91 3.21 -16.81
CA ASP A 83 -7.18 3.68 -16.23
C ASP A 83 -7.88 2.53 -15.51
N ASP A 84 -8.69 2.88 -14.52
CA ASP A 84 -9.42 1.93 -13.66
C ASP A 84 -8.50 0.84 -13.09
N THR A 85 -7.31 1.29 -12.65
CA THR A 85 -6.25 0.40 -12.19
C THR A 85 -6.62 -0.19 -10.83
N VAL A 86 -6.70 -1.52 -10.80
CA VAL A 86 -6.99 -2.31 -9.59
C VAL A 86 -5.85 -3.29 -9.36
N VAL A 87 -5.35 -3.33 -8.13
CA VAL A 87 -4.34 -4.30 -7.70
C VAL A 87 -4.93 -5.21 -6.63
N THR A 88 -4.75 -6.51 -6.82
CA THR A 88 -5.21 -7.56 -5.90
C THR A 88 -4.05 -8.41 -5.41
N GLY A 89 -4.21 -9.06 -4.27
CA GLY A 89 -3.25 -10.03 -3.71
C GLY A 89 -2.41 -9.51 -2.54
N LEU A 90 -2.54 -8.21 -2.20
CA LEU A 90 -1.88 -7.62 -1.04
C LEU A 90 -2.34 -8.24 0.28
N GLY A 91 -3.60 -8.66 0.40
CA GLY A 91 -4.15 -9.30 1.60
C GLY A 91 -3.61 -10.71 1.84
N GLY A 92 -3.03 -11.34 0.81
CA GLY A 92 -2.34 -12.62 0.89
C GLY A 92 -0.85 -12.50 1.24
N PHE A 93 -0.40 -11.37 1.78
CA PHE A 93 0.99 -11.16 2.11
C PHE A 93 1.49 -12.12 3.20
N ARG A 94 2.79 -12.41 3.15
CA ARG A 94 3.53 -13.10 4.20
C ARG A 94 4.50 -12.11 4.83
N ILE A 95 4.41 -11.92 6.13
CA ILE A 95 5.44 -11.18 6.88
C ILE A 95 6.78 -11.95 6.84
N ASN A 96 7.86 -11.22 6.58
CA ASN A 96 9.22 -11.73 6.64
C ASN A 96 9.88 -11.39 7.98
N SER A 97 9.74 -10.13 8.41
CA SER A 97 10.18 -9.69 9.72
C SER A 97 9.50 -8.37 10.14
N TYR A 98 9.48 -8.13 11.44
CA TYR A 98 9.13 -6.84 12.02
C TYR A 98 10.10 -6.49 13.15
N LYS A 99 10.52 -5.23 13.18
CA LYS A 99 11.39 -4.70 14.24
C LYS A 99 10.85 -3.38 14.73
N ILE A 100 10.60 -3.24 16.02
CA ILE A 100 10.20 -1.98 16.65
C ILE A 100 11.19 -1.57 17.73
N GLN A 101 11.45 -0.27 17.81
CA GLN A 101 12.22 0.39 18.87
C GLN A 101 11.35 1.54 19.39
N PRO A 102 10.39 1.27 20.31
CA PRO A 102 9.42 2.27 20.77
C PRO A 102 10.11 3.53 21.31
N GLU A 103 11.15 3.35 22.12
CA GLU A 103 11.95 4.44 22.70
C GLU A 103 12.62 5.36 21.67
N LYS A 104 12.88 4.84 20.47
CA LYS A 104 13.48 5.62 19.37
C LYS A 104 12.46 6.08 18.34
N GLY A 105 11.19 5.68 18.50
CA GLY A 105 10.15 5.98 17.53
C GLY A 105 10.42 5.37 16.16
N LYS A 106 10.92 4.12 16.10
CA LYS A 106 11.30 3.48 14.83
C LYS A 106 10.69 2.11 14.69
N ALA A 107 10.19 1.80 13.48
CA ALA A 107 9.73 0.48 13.11
C ALA A 107 10.22 0.09 11.71
N VAL A 108 10.44 -1.19 11.48
CA VAL A 108 10.75 -1.77 10.17
C VAL A 108 9.81 -2.94 9.94
N LEU A 109 9.04 -2.87 8.87
CA LEU A 109 8.18 -3.94 8.39
C LEU A 109 8.74 -4.48 7.08
N ASP A 110 8.92 -5.80 7.00
CA ASP A 110 9.33 -6.52 5.79
C ASP A 110 8.28 -7.58 5.49
N PHE A 111 7.68 -7.52 4.30
CA PHE A 111 6.68 -8.48 3.84
C PHE A 111 6.81 -8.80 2.35
N THR A 112 6.22 -9.91 1.94
CA THR A 112 6.18 -10.34 0.54
C THR A 112 4.75 -10.69 0.15
N ALA A 113 4.32 -10.25 -1.02
CA ALA A 113 3.02 -10.59 -1.60
C ALA A 113 3.15 -10.98 -3.08
N ASN A 114 2.23 -11.81 -3.56
CA ASN A 114 2.01 -11.99 -4.99
C ASN A 114 0.87 -11.08 -5.40
N VAL A 115 1.11 -10.15 -6.32
CA VAL A 115 0.11 -9.16 -6.71
C VAL A 115 -0.25 -9.27 -8.18
N THR A 116 -1.49 -8.93 -8.50
CA THR A 116 -1.96 -8.81 -9.88
C THR A 116 -2.57 -7.45 -10.07
N LEU A 117 -2.04 -6.69 -11.02
CA LEU A 117 -2.61 -5.46 -11.53
C LEU A 117 -3.51 -5.78 -12.74
N LYS A 118 -4.69 -5.16 -12.77
CA LYS A 118 -5.57 -5.11 -13.93
C LYS A 118 -5.95 -3.67 -14.21
N ALA A 119 -5.99 -3.29 -15.49
CA ALA A 119 -6.35 -1.94 -15.90
C ALA A 119 -6.77 -1.91 -17.37
N ARG A 120 -7.50 -0.87 -17.77
CA ARG A 120 -7.55 -0.44 -19.17
C ARG A 120 -6.25 0.31 -19.47
N TYR A 121 -5.57 0.03 -20.57
CA TYR A 121 -4.33 0.73 -20.92
C TYR A 121 -4.37 1.38 -22.31
N VAL A 122 -3.72 2.52 -22.44
CA VAL A 122 -3.31 3.13 -23.71
C VAL A 122 -1.80 3.28 -23.67
N MET A 123 -1.11 2.78 -24.70
CA MET A 123 0.34 2.82 -24.79
C MET A 123 0.79 3.25 -26.19
N ASP A 124 1.76 4.15 -26.24
CA ASP A 124 2.43 4.58 -27.46
C ASP A 124 3.89 4.93 -27.13
N GLY A 125 4.81 4.53 -27.99
CA GLY A 125 6.23 4.78 -27.84
C GLY A 125 7.08 3.53 -28.05
N GLN A 126 8.09 3.38 -27.22
CA GLN A 126 9.14 2.38 -27.36
C GLN A 126 9.55 1.85 -25.98
N VAL A 127 9.46 0.55 -25.81
CA VAL A 127 9.99 -0.14 -24.61
C VAL A 127 11.36 -0.71 -24.99
N LEU A 128 12.41 -0.22 -24.36
CA LEU A 128 13.81 -0.50 -24.73
C LEU A 128 14.10 -0.17 -26.21
N ILE A 129 14.13 -1.17 -27.08
CA ILE A 129 14.35 -1.03 -28.53
C ILE A 129 13.11 -1.35 -29.36
N LEU A 130 12.01 -1.74 -28.72
CA LEU A 130 10.80 -2.21 -29.41
C LEU A 130 9.76 -1.10 -29.47
N PRO A 131 9.39 -0.62 -30.67
CA PRO A 131 8.21 0.19 -30.85
C PRO A 131 6.99 -0.58 -30.35
N ILE A 132 6.19 0.05 -29.50
CA ILE A 132 5.01 -0.56 -28.92
C ILE A 132 3.86 0.42 -28.97
N LYS A 133 2.72 -0.08 -29.45
CA LYS A 133 1.47 0.64 -29.43
C LYS A 133 0.36 -0.32 -29.11
N GLY A 134 -0.56 0.11 -28.27
CA GLY A 134 -1.69 -0.72 -27.90
C GLY A 134 -2.75 0.04 -27.15
N ASP A 135 -3.97 -0.46 -27.30
CA ASP A 135 -5.12 0.10 -26.64
C ASP A 135 -6.05 -1.03 -26.24
N GLY A 136 -5.87 -1.58 -25.04
CA GLY A 136 -6.70 -2.69 -24.56
C GLY A 136 -6.72 -2.89 -23.05
N GLN A 137 -6.85 -4.14 -22.63
CA GLN A 137 -6.84 -4.56 -21.24
C GLN A 137 -5.44 -5.06 -20.88
N ALA A 138 -4.94 -4.60 -19.74
CA ALA A 138 -3.68 -5.02 -19.16
C ALA A 138 -3.93 -5.95 -17.98
N LYS A 139 -3.14 -7.01 -17.87
CA LYS A 139 -3.00 -7.83 -16.68
C LYS A 139 -1.52 -8.08 -16.43
N ILE A 140 -1.01 -7.55 -15.33
CA ILE A 140 0.39 -7.71 -14.92
C ILE A 140 0.39 -8.51 -13.62
N LYS A 141 1.07 -9.65 -13.61
CA LYS A 141 1.30 -10.42 -12.39
C LYS A 141 2.71 -10.16 -11.90
N ILE A 142 2.89 -9.89 -10.61
CA ILE A 142 4.18 -9.76 -9.97
C ILE A 142 4.33 -10.90 -8.98
N THR A 143 5.41 -11.66 -9.12
CA THR A 143 5.76 -12.78 -8.25
C THR A 143 6.71 -12.29 -7.16
N ASN A 144 6.37 -12.62 -5.91
CA ASN A 144 7.16 -12.30 -4.72
C ASN A 144 7.57 -10.82 -4.66
N LEU A 145 6.62 -9.90 -4.78
CA LEU A 145 6.85 -8.49 -4.49
C LEU A 145 7.18 -8.35 -3.00
N ASN A 146 8.47 -8.20 -2.70
CA ASN A 146 8.99 -7.95 -1.38
C ASN A 146 9.10 -6.44 -1.14
N ILE A 147 8.49 -5.98 -0.06
CA ILE A 147 8.45 -4.59 0.34
C ILE A 147 9.04 -4.49 1.74
N VAL A 148 9.99 -3.57 1.91
CA VAL A 148 10.54 -3.19 3.21
C VAL A 148 10.19 -1.73 3.44
N ILE A 149 9.53 -1.44 4.56
CA ILE A 149 9.18 -0.07 4.94
C ILE A 149 9.73 0.21 6.33
N LYS A 150 10.47 1.31 6.44
CA LYS A 150 11.05 1.84 7.67
C LYS A 150 10.28 3.11 8.02
N TYR A 151 9.63 3.13 9.17
CA TYR A 151 8.86 4.28 9.62
C TYR A 151 9.52 4.91 10.84
N ASP A 152 9.55 6.24 10.85
CA ASP A 152 9.77 7.03 12.04
C ASP A 152 8.41 7.49 12.57
N PHE A 153 8.19 7.39 13.88
CA PHE A 153 6.98 7.81 14.55
C PHE A 153 7.28 8.48 15.89
N LYS A 154 6.34 9.26 16.40
CA LYS A 154 6.41 9.85 17.74
C LYS A 154 5.07 9.75 18.44
N THR A 155 5.07 9.82 19.76
CA THR A 155 3.83 9.92 20.53
C THR A 155 3.40 11.38 20.62
N VAL A 156 2.16 11.68 20.21
CA VAL A 156 1.50 12.99 20.35
C VAL A 156 0.12 12.73 20.92
N ASP A 157 -0.22 13.38 22.04
CA ASP A 157 -1.53 13.24 22.70
C ASP A 157 -1.95 11.77 22.91
N GLY A 158 -0.99 10.94 23.35
CA GLY A 158 -1.20 9.51 23.60
C GLY A 158 -1.31 8.62 22.37
N HIS A 159 -1.19 9.16 21.15
CA HIS A 159 -1.29 8.44 19.89
C HIS A 159 0.05 8.40 19.15
N TRP A 160 0.27 7.37 18.33
CA TRP A 160 1.43 7.36 17.44
C TRP A 160 1.17 8.19 16.19
N LEU A 161 2.15 9.00 15.80
CA LEU A 161 2.12 9.78 14.58
C LEU A 161 3.34 9.41 13.74
N VAL A 162 3.11 8.87 12.55
CA VAL A 162 4.19 8.61 11.57
C VAL A 162 4.73 9.95 11.06
N THR A 163 6.00 10.23 11.33
CA THR A 163 6.69 11.48 10.95
C THR A 163 7.47 11.35 9.66
N GLY A 164 7.78 10.12 9.23
CA GLY A 164 8.52 9.86 8.01
C GLY A 164 8.56 8.38 7.70
N HIS A 165 8.87 8.06 6.44
CA HIS A 165 9.17 6.69 6.04
C HIS A 165 10.22 6.65 4.95
N LYS A 166 10.88 5.50 4.86
CA LYS A 166 11.69 5.09 3.71
C LYS A 166 11.27 3.69 3.34
N ASP A 167 11.17 3.42 2.07
CA ASP A 167 10.78 2.13 1.55
C ASP A 167 11.77 1.65 0.48
N SER A 168 11.69 0.36 0.22
CA SER A 168 12.36 -0.29 -0.89
C SER A 168 11.56 -1.51 -1.28
N TYR A 169 11.62 -1.89 -2.55
CA TYR A 169 10.97 -3.09 -3.03
C TYR A 169 11.88 -3.85 -3.99
N LYS A 170 11.63 -5.15 -4.06
CA LYS A 170 12.17 -6.05 -5.07
C LYS A 170 11.11 -7.07 -5.45
N MET A 171 11.28 -7.71 -6.59
CA MET A 171 10.37 -8.77 -7.03
C MET A 171 11.17 -9.86 -7.74
N ASP A 172 10.66 -11.08 -7.70
CA ASP A 172 11.34 -12.24 -8.28
C ASP A 172 10.88 -12.53 -9.72
N GLY A 173 9.77 -11.92 -10.15
CA GLY A 173 9.26 -12.06 -11.50
C GLY A 173 8.11 -11.13 -11.83
N ALA A 174 7.90 -10.86 -13.11
CA ALA A 174 6.68 -10.26 -13.61
C ALA A 174 6.21 -10.94 -14.91
N GLN A 175 4.90 -10.99 -15.10
CA GLN A 175 4.28 -11.50 -16.31
C GLN A 175 3.30 -10.48 -16.88
N PHE A 176 3.42 -10.18 -18.16
CA PHE A 176 2.63 -9.18 -18.85
C PHE A 176 1.65 -9.84 -19.81
N LYS A 177 0.39 -9.39 -19.75
CA LYS A 177 -0.61 -9.65 -20.77
C LYS A 177 -1.26 -8.32 -21.14
N PHE A 178 -1.13 -7.96 -22.41
CA PHE A 178 -1.77 -6.79 -23.01
C PHE A 178 -2.62 -7.26 -24.17
N THR A 179 -3.90 -6.91 -24.17
CA THR A 179 -4.78 -7.18 -25.33
C THR A 179 -4.67 -6.03 -26.33
N ASN A 180 -4.97 -6.32 -27.61
CA ASN A 180 -5.02 -5.32 -28.68
C ASN A 180 -3.73 -4.49 -28.85
N LEU A 181 -2.57 -5.13 -28.71
CA LEU A 181 -1.31 -4.56 -29.21
C LEU A 181 -1.36 -4.49 -30.74
N PHE A 182 -0.79 -3.42 -31.31
CA PHE A 182 -0.67 -3.21 -32.75
C PHE A 182 -2.00 -3.39 -33.51
N ASN A 183 -3.09 -2.86 -32.95
CA ASN A 183 -4.45 -2.99 -33.50
C ASN A 183 -4.88 -4.44 -33.77
N GLY A 184 -4.41 -5.38 -32.95
CA GLY A 184 -4.78 -6.80 -33.03
C GLY A 184 -3.91 -7.65 -33.94
N ASN A 185 -2.79 -7.12 -34.46
CA ASN A 185 -1.83 -7.93 -35.21
C ASN A 185 -1.21 -8.99 -34.27
N LYS A 186 -1.59 -10.25 -34.47
CA LYS A 186 -1.23 -11.37 -33.59
C LYS A 186 0.27 -11.65 -33.58
N ASP A 187 0.92 -11.65 -34.74
CA ASP A 187 2.35 -12.02 -34.83
C ASP A 187 3.24 -10.99 -34.13
N LEU A 188 2.95 -9.70 -34.33
CA LEU A 188 3.63 -8.63 -33.61
C LEU A 188 3.32 -8.68 -32.12
N ALA A 189 2.04 -8.85 -31.74
CA ALA A 189 1.63 -8.91 -30.34
C ALA A 189 2.30 -10.07 -29.60
N ASP A 190 2.31 -11.28 -30.16
CA ASP A 190 2.90 -12.47 -29.54
C ASP A 190 4.42 -12.31 -29.40
N THR A 191 5.09 -11.78 -30.44
CA THR A 191 6.54 -11.51 -30.41
C THR A 191 6.90 -10.48 -29.34
N THR A 192 6.17 -9.37 -29.29
CA THR A 192 6.39 -8.31 -28.29
C THR A 192 6.09 -8.80 -26.89
N LEU A 193 4.98 -9.52 -26.66
CA LEU A 193 4.66 -10.07 -25.34
C LEU A 193 5.72 -11.08 -24.88
N LYS A 194 6.22 -11.92 -25.77
CA LYS A 194 7.32 -12.84 -25.45
C LYS A 194 8.55 -12.05 -24.97
N PHE A 195 8.96 -11.02 -25.72
CA PHE A 195 10.08 -10.16 -25.33
C PHE A 195 9.84 -9.50 -23.96
N LEU A 196 8.67 -8.91 -23.71
CA LEU A 196 8.35 -8.26 -22.43
C LEU A 196 8.46 -9.23 -21.25
N ASN A 197 7.96 -10.46 -21.41
CA ASN A 197 8.01 -11.48 -20.36
C ASN A 197 9.42 -12.05 -20.16
N GLU A 198 10.22 -12.23 -21.22
CA GLU A 198 11.62 -12.66 -21.13
C GLU A 198 12.52 -11.59 -20.49
N ASN A 199 12.20 -10.32 -20.71
CA ASN A 199 12.99 -9.17 -20.22
C ASN A 199 12.33 -8.45 -19.04
N TRP A 200 11.45 -9.15 -18.29
CA TRP A 200 10.55 -8.54 -17.33
C TRP A 200 11.21 -7.62 -16.31
N SER A 201 12.43 -7.95 -15.87
CA SER A 201 13.15 -7.21 -14.82
C SER A 201 13.46 -5.78 -15.27
N ILE A 202 13.95 -5.63 -16.51
CA ILE A 202 14.26 -4.33 -17.08
C ILE A 202 12.95 -3.56 -17.34
N ILE A 203 11.90 -4.24 -17.84
CA ILE A 203 10.59 -3.61 -18.08
C ILE A 203 10.01 -3.03 -16.78
N MET A 204 10.07 -3.79 -15.68
CA MET A 204 9.55 -3.34 -14.38
C MET A 204 10.32 -2.16 -13.81
N GLN A 205 11.63 -2.03 -14.07
CA GLN A 205 12.39 -0.84 -13.66
C GLN A 205 11.84 0.44 -14.28
N GLU A 206 11.28 0.35 -15.49
CA GLU A 206 10.75 1.49 -16.23
C GLU A 206 9.29 1.80 -15.87
N ILE A 207 8.43 0.78 -15.71
CA ILE A 207 6.98 0.98 -15.62
C ILE A 207 6.39 0.82 -14.21
N ALA A 208 7.09 0.13 -13.30
CA ALA A 208 6.56 -0.16 -11.96
C ALA A 208 6.48 1.05 -11.02
N PRO A 209 7.44 2.00 -11.00
CA PRO A 209 7.51 3.00 -9.93
C PRO A 209 6.19 3.75 -9.66
N PRO A 210 5.47 4.29 -10.67
CA PRO A 210 4.24 5.03 -10.39
C PRO A 210 3.17 4.20 -9.66
N ALA A 211 3.00 2.92 -10.01
CA ALA A 211 2.03 2.05 -9.37
C ALA A 211 2.50 1.59 -7.97
N ILE A 212 3.78 1.22 -7.84
CA ILE A 212 4.35 0.75 -6.58
C ILE A 212 4.39 1.87 -5.53
N ASP A 213 4.77 3.09 -5.92
CA ASP A 213 4.78 4.26 -5.03
C ASP A 213 3.38 4.54 -4.48
N GLN A 214 2.35 4.43 -5.33
CA GLN A 214 0.96 4.60 -4.92
C GLN A 214 0.45 3.47 -4.01
N ILE A 215 0.88 2.22 -4.25
CA ILE A 215 0.60 1.09 -3.33
C ILE A 215 1.24 1.36 -1.96
N LEU A 216 2.52 1.73 -1.94
CA LEU A 216 3.27 2.03 -0.71
C LEU A 216 2.60 3.18 0.06
N HIS A 217 2.26 4.26 -0.63
CA HIS A 217 1.50 5.37 -0.05
C HIS A 217 0.21 4.90 0.60
N ASN A 218 -0.62 4.11 -0.09
CA ASN A 218 -1.84 3.57 0.48
C ASN A 218 -1.60 2.72 1.73
N CYS A 219 -0.58 1.85 1.73
CA CYS A 219 -0.19 1.05 2.90
C CYS A 219 0.20 1.94 4.09
N VAL A 220 1.05 2.95 3.86
CA VAL A 220 1.47 3.91 4.90
C VAL A 220 0.27 4.67 5.46
N GLU A 221 -0.62 5.16 4.60
CA GLU A 221 -1.79 5.91 5.03
C GLU A 221 -2.73 5.07 5.89
N LYS A 222 -2.92 3.77 5.60
CA LYS A 222 -3.76 2.92 6.46
C LYS A 222 -3.17 2.72 7.86
N VAL A 223 -1.84 2.57 7.95
CA VAL A 223 -1.15 2.48 9.25
C VAL A 223 -1.25 3.79 10.01
N LYS A 224 -1.10 4.95 9.33
CA LYS A 224 -1.33 6.26 9.94
C LYS A 224 -2.74 6.40 10.50
N MET A 225 -3.75 5.97 9.75
CA MET A 225 -5.14 6.00 10.20
C MET A 225 -5.35 5.14 11.45
N LEU A 226 -4.77 3.93 11.49
CA LEU A 226 -4.81 3.09 12.68
C LEU A 226 -4.16 3.78 13.88
N PHE A 227 -2.95 4.31 13.71
CA PHE A 227 -2.19 4.97 14.78
C PHE A 227 -2.83 6.26 15.29
N ALA A 228 -3.49 7.00 14.41
CA ALA A 228 -4.24 8.20 14.78
C ALA A 228 -5.56 7.88 15.48
N ALA A 229 -6.17 6.73 15.16
CA ALA A 229 -7.45 6.33 15.75
C ALA A 229 -7.30 5.59 17.08
N VAL A 230 -6.22 4.84 17.28
CA VAL A 230 -6.03 3.97 18.46
C VAL A 230 -4.91 4.50 19.36
N PRO A 231 -5.14 4.65 20.69
CA PRO A 231 -4.09 5.07 21.61
C PRO A 231 -2.86 4.15 21.56
N ALA A 232 -1.67 4.74 21.69
CA ALA A 232 -0.40 4.00 21.70
C ALA A 232 -0.37 2.90 22.77
N ALA A 233 -0.97 3.15 23.93
CA ALA A 233 -1.06 2.18 25.03
C ALA A 233 -1.99 0.99 24.74
N GLU A 234 -2.92 1.13 23.78
CA GLU A 234 -3.72 0.00 23.28
C GLU A 234 -3.02 -0.76 22.17
N LEU A 235 -2.24 -0.09 21.32
CA LEU A 235 -1.42 -0.74 20.28
C LEU A 235 -0.27 -1.56 20.88
N LEU A 236 0.34 -1.00 21.93
CA LEU A 236 1.43 -1.61 22.67
C LEU A 236 1.21 -1.36 24.17
N THR A 237 0.80 -2.42 24.87
CA THR A 237 0.56 -2.41 26.32
C THR A 237 1.87 -2.26 27.09
N GLN A 238 1.81 -1.75 28.32
CA GLN A 238 3.00 -1.61 29.18
C GLN A 238 3.47 -2.98 29.73
#